data_AF-A0A6G3T4U2-F1
#
_entry.id   AF-A0A6G3T4U2-F1
#
_cell.length_a   1.000
_cell.length_b   1.000
_cell.length_c   1.000
_cell.angle_alpha   90.00
_cell.angle_beta   90.00
_cell.angle_gamma   90.00
#
_symmetry.space_group_name_H-M   'P 1'
#
loop_
_entity.id
_entity.type
_entity.pdbx_description
1 polymer ?
#
loop_
_entity_poly.entity_id
_entity_poly.type
_entity_poly.pdbx_seq_one_letter_code
_entity_poly.pdbx_strand_id
1 'polypeptide(L)'
;RRARLTLGRAADRAPAAGPADPADSLGLTGRERDVLRLVSDGRTNRQIAEELFISPKTASVHVSNILAKLGVSGRGEAAAVAHRLALFPAERLTSRSSE
;
A
#
# COMPACT_ATOMS: atom_id res chain seq x y z
N ARG A 1 25.23 -16.44 14.86
CA ARG A 1 23.83 -16.40 15.32
C ARG A 1 23.17 -15.14 14.78
N ARG A 2 22.36 -15.21 13.70
CA ARG A 2 21.61 -14.04 13.22
C ARG A 2 20.35 -13.91 14.07
N ALA A 3 20.33 -12.92 14.95
CA ALA A 3 19.21 -12.63 15.83
C ALA A 3 17.98 -12.27 15.00
N ARG A 4 16.89 -12.99 15.25
CA ARG A 4 15.56 -12.74 14.70
C ARG A 4 15.07 -11.44 15.33
N LEU A 5 15.26 -10.31 14.64
CA LEU A 5 14.61 -9.05 14.99
C LEU A 5 13.11 -9.24 14.70
N THR A 6 12.35 -9.57 15.74
CA THR A 6 10.92 -9.34 15.79
C THR A 6 10.72 -7.84 15.67
N LEU A 7 10.53 -7.35 14.44
CA LEU A 7 10.07 -5.99 14.21
C LEU A 7 8.68 -5.89 14.82
N GLY A 8 8.68 -5.33 16.03
CA GLY A 8 7.50 -5.02 16.80
C GLY A 8 6.52 -4.26 15.94
N ARG A 9 5.26 -4.65 16.14
CA ARG A 9 4.06 -4.00 15.66
C ARG A 9 4.11 -2.50 15.92
N ALA A 10 4.64 -1.73 14.97
CA ALA A 10 4.37 -0.31 14.82
C ALA A 10 3.14 -0.16 13.89
N ALA A 11 2.03 -0.77 14.30
CA ALA A 11 0.73 -0.36 13.81
C ALA A 11 0.37 0.86 14.64
N ASP A 12 0.82 2.03 14.18
CA ASP A 12 0.40 3.31 14.73
C ASP A 12 -1.13 3.35 14.69
N ARG A 13 -1.74 3.35 15.87
CA ARG A 13 -3.18 3.27 16.07
C ARG A 13 -3.71 4.68 16.14
N ALA A 14 -4.46 5.08 15.12
CA ALA A 14 -5.34 6.24 15.19
C ALA A 14 -6.71 5.88 14.60
N PRO A 15 -7.82 6.10 15.32
CA PRO A 15 -9.11 6.32 14.71
C PRO A 15 -9.49 7.79 14.89
N ALA A 16 -9.63 8.54 13.80
CA ALA A 16 -10.33 9.81 13.81
C ALA A 16 -11.42 9.73 12.73
N ALA A 17 -12.66 9.64 13.20
CA ALA A 17 -13.86 9.51 12.40
C ALA A 17 -14.06 10.75 11.51
N GLY A 18 -14.03 10.53 10.20
CA GLY A 18 -14.49 11.42 9.12
C GLY A 18 -15.21 10.56 8.07
N PRO A 19 -15.78 11.14 7.00
CA PRO A 19 -16.57 10.39 6.01
C PRO A 19 -15.74 9.20 5.52
N ALA A 20 -16.26 7.98 5.71
CA ALA A 20 -15.49 6.76 5.62
C ALA A 20 -14.78 6.65 4.27
N ASP A 21 -13.47 6.87 4.27
CA ASP A 21 -12.64 6.54 3.12
C ASP A 21 -12.81 5.03 2.89
N PRO A 22 -13.18 4.57 1.69
CA PRO A 22 -13.30 3.15 1.40
C PRO A 22 -12.02 2.38 1.77
N ALA A 23 -10.85 3.05 1.78
CA ALA A 23 -9.60 2.45 2.26
C ALA A 23 -9.55 2.24 3.79
N ASP A 24 -10.17 3.11 4.59
CA ASP A 24 -10.27 2.95 6.04
C ASP A 24 -11.20 1.77 6.41
N SER A 25 -12.21 1.52 5.58
CA SER A 25 -13.13 0.38 5.70
C SER A 25 -12.41 -0.97 5.52
N LEU A 26 -11.28 -0.98 4.81
CA LEU A 26 -10.47 -2.18 4.54
C LEU A 26 -9.45 -2.48 5.65
N GLY A 27 -9.37 -1.64 6.70
CA GLY A 27 -8.43 -1.82 7.80
C GLY A 27 -6.95 -1.68 7.39
N LEU A 28 -6.69 -0.97 6.29
CA LEU A 28 -5.33 -0.67 5.82
C LEU A 28 -4.72 0.45 6.65
N THR A 29 -3.48 0.25 7.10
CA THR A 29 -2.67 1.32 7.68
C THR A 29 -2.27 2.33 6.62
N GLY A 30 -1.86 3.55 7.01
CA GLY A 30 -1.35 4.55 6.07
C GLY A 30 -0.24 3.99 5.17
N ARG A 31 0.71 3.25 5.76
CA ARG A 31 1.81 2.66 5.00
C ARG A 31 1.38 1.57 4.02
N GLU A 32 0.36 0.78 4.37
CA GLU A 32 -0.19 -0.22 3.46
C GLU A 32 -0.97 0.43 2.31
N ARG A 33 -1.61 1.59 2.55
CA ARG A 33 -2.24 2.38 1.47
C ARG A 33 -1.20 2.88 0.47
N ASP A 34 -0.08 3.42 0.94
CA ASP A 34 1.04 3.82 0.07
C ASP A 34 1.52 2.67 -0.81
N VAL A 35 1.73 1.50 -0.19
CA VAL A 35 2.18 0.30 -0.92
C VAL A 35 1.11 -0.16 -1.91
N LEU A 36 -0.17 -0.19 -1.52
CA LEU A 36 -1.26 -0.61 -2.40
C LEU A 36 -1.41 0.31 -3.61
N ARG A 37 -1.21 1.63 -3.45
CA ARG A 37 -1.16 2.60 -4.56
C ARG A 37 -0.11 2.22 -5.59
N LEU A 38 1.11 1.96 -5.13
CA LEU A 38 2.20 1.56 -6.02
C LEU A 38 1.98 0.18 -6.65
N VAL A 39 1.32 -0.74 -5.94
CA VAL A 39 0.91 -2.03 -6.51
C VAL A 39 -0.12 -1.83 -7.62
N SER A 40 -1.10 -0.93 -7.44
CA SER A 40 -2.09 -0.60 -8.48
C SER A 40 -1.49 0.10 -9.69
N ASP A 41 -0.36 0.79 -9.51
CA ASP A 41 0.46 1.37 -10.58
C ASP A 41 1.38 0.34 -11.27
N GLY A 42 1.33 -0.93 -10.85
CA GLY A 42 2.14 -2.01 -11.43
C GLY A 42 3.59 -2.09 -10.93
N ARG A 43 3.96 -1.33 -9.89
CA ARG A 43 5.34 -1.28 -9.38
C ARG A 43 5.77 -2.60 -8.73
N THR A 44 6.98 -3.06 -9.00
CA THR A 44 7.58 -4.24 -8.35
C THR A 44 7.95 -3.93 -6.89
N ASN A 45 8.14 -4.96 -6.04
CA ASN A 45 8.56 -4.76 -4.65
C ASN A 45 9.87 -4.00 -4.52
N ARG A 46 10.75 -4.09 -5.54
CA ARG A 46 11.99 -3.32 -5.60
C ARG A 46 11.72 -1.84 -5.85
N GLN A 47 10.88 -1.51 -6.83
CA GLN A 47 10.50 -0.12 -7.12
C GLN A 47 9.73 0.50 -5.96
N ILE A 48 8.82 -0.25 -5.33
CA ILE A 48 8.11 0.16 -4.12
C ILE A 48 9.11 0.48 -3.01
N ALA A 49 10.10 -0.38 -2.81
CA ALA A 49 11.13 -0.20 -1.81
C ALA A 49 11.98 1.06 -2.06
N GLU A 50 12.34 1.32 -3.32
CA GLU A 50 13.07 2.52 -3.74
C GLU A 50 12.24 3.79 -3.49
N GLU A 51 10.98 3.83 -3.93
CA GLU A 51 10.10 5.00 -3.78
C GLU A 51 9.74 5.30 -2.33
N LEU A 52 9.59 4.25 -1.52
CA LEU A 52 9.20 4.37 -0.12
C LEU A 52 10.40 4.37 0.84
N PHE A 53 11.64 4.32 0.35
CA PHE A 53 12.87 4.28 1.14
C PHE A 53 12.91 3.15 2.19
N ILE A 54 12.53 1.94 1.78
CA ILE A 54 12.55 0.71 2.61
C ILE A 54 13.28 -0.43 1.90
N SER A 55 13.45 -1.58 2.56
CA SER A 55 14.02 -2.75 1.89
C SER A 55 12.98 -3.46 0.99
N PRO A 56 13.40 -4.13 -0.11
CA PRO A 56 12.51 -4.97 -0.91
C PRO A 56 11.82 -6.08 -0.10
N LYS A 57 12.49 -6.58 0.95
CA LYS A 57 11.91 -7.56 1.87
C LYS A 57 10.78 -6.95 2.70
N THR A 58 10.96 -5.72 3.19
CA THR A 58 9.92 -4.98 3.92
C THR A 58 8.72 -4.69 3.01
N ALA A 59 8.95 -4.24 1.78
CA ALA A 59 7.89 -4.05 0.78
C ALA A 59 7.10 -5.36 0.54
N SER A 60 7.80 -6.50 0.40
CA SER A 60 7.15 -7.81 0.27
C SER A 60 6.25 -8.17 1.47
N VAL A 61 6.66 -7.84 2.70
CA VAL A 61 5.83 -8.10 3.89
C VAL A 61 4.57 -7.24 3.87
N HIS A 62 4.70 -5.95 3.51
CA HIS A 62 3.53 -5.09 3.34
C HIS A 62 2.57 -5.62 2.29
N VAL A 63 3.07 -6.04 1.11
CA VAL A 63 2.23 -6.66 0.08
C VAL A 63 1.50 -7.89 0.61
N SER A 64 2.18 -8.81 1.29
CA SER A 64 1.54 -9.99 1.88
C SER A 64 0.44 -9.64 2.89
N ASN A 65 0.66 -8.64 3.74
CA ASN A 65 -0.35 -8.18 4.69
C ASN A 65 -1.56 -7.55 3.99
N ILE A 66 -1.33 -6.78 2.92
CA ILE A 66 -2.40 -6.21 2.10
C ILE A 66 -3.23 -7.32 1.45
N LEU A 67 -2.59 -8.31 0.84
CA LEU A 67 -3.30 -9.46 0.24
C LEU A 67 -4.21 -10.15 1.26
N ALA A 68 -3.70 -10.39 2.46
CA ALA A 68 -4.46 -10.99 3.55
C ALA A 68 -5.65 -10.11 4.01
N LYS A 69 -5.46 -8.79 4.12
CA LYS A 69 -6.53 -7.85 4.51
C LYS A 69 -7.60 -7.68 3.44
N LEU A 70 -7.22 -7.72 2.17
CA LEU A 70 -8.14 -7.64 1.05
C LEU A 70 -8.80 -8.99 0.71
N GLY A 71 -8.32 -10.09 1.29
CA GLY A 71 -8.83 -11.44 1.03
C GLY A 71 -8.53 -11.93 -0.39
N VAL A 72 -7.41 -11.49 -0.98
CA VAL A 72 -7.02 -11.82 -2.36
C VAL A 72 -5.71 -12.61 -2.38
N SER A 73 -5.50 -13.38 -3.45
CA SER A 73 -4.37 -14.32 -3.55
C SER A 73 -3.15 -13.70 -4.23
N GLY A 74 -3.33 -12.59 -4.96
CA GLY A 74 -2.26 -12.03 -5.79
C GLY A 74 -2.27 -10.52 -5.90
N ARG A 75 -1.10 -9.96 -6.23
CA ARG A 75 -0.92 -8.52 -6.44
C ARG A 75 -1.79 -7.94 -7.55
N GLY A 76 -2.08 -8.73 -8.58
CA GLY A 76 -2.97 -8.33 -9.67
C GLY A 76 -4.41 -8.17 -9.20
N GLU A 77 -4.89 -9.10 -8.37
CA GLU A 77 -6.21 -9.01 -7.73
C GLU A 77 -6.28 -7.82 -6.78
N ALA A 78 -5.22 -7.57 -5.99
CA ALA A 78 -5.15 -6.39 -5.13
C ALA A 78 -5.21 -5.07 -5.93
N ALA A 79 -4.48 -4.98 -7.05
CA ALA A 79 -4.56 -3.85 -7.95
C ALA A 79 -5.97 -3.68 -8.53
N ALA A 80 -6.61 -4.77 -8.95
CA ALA A 80 -7.98 -4.74 -9.47
C ALA A 80 -9.00 -4.30 -8.41
N VAL A 81 -8.83 -4.69 -7.14
CA VAL A 81 -9.66 -4.22 -6.02
C VAL A 81 -9.48 -2.72 -5.81
N ALA A 82 -8.24 -2.24 -5.78
CA ALA A 82 -7.95 -0.81 -5.62
C ALA A 82 -8.60 0.05 -6.70
N HIS A 83 -8.51 -0.39 -7.97
CA HIS A 83 -9.14 0.28 -9.11
C HIS A 83 -10.67 0.22 -9.05
N ARG A 84 -11.26 -0.95 -8.73
CA ARG A 84 -12.72 -1.12 -8.63
C ARG A 84 -13.35 -0.24 -7.57
N LEU A 85 -12.65 -0.07 -6.45
CA LEU A 85 -13.09 0.76 -5.33
C LEU A 85 -12.68 2.23 -5.48
N ALA A 86 -12.00 2.59 -6.59
CA ALA A 86 -11.46 3.93 -6.85
C ALA A 86 -10.68 4.49 -5.64
N LEU A 87 -9.89 3.63 -4.98
CA LEU A 87 -9.19 3.99 -3.72
C LEU A 87 -8.15 5.09 -3.92
N PHE A 88 -7.58 5.18 -5.12
CA PHE A 88 -6.63 6.21 -5.47
C PHE A 88 -7.17 6.92 -6.70
N PRO A 89 -7.34 8.24 -6.66
CA PRO A 89 -7.56 8.98 -7.88
C PRO A 89 -6.35 8.69 -8.79
N ALA A 90 -6.60 8.34 -10.05
CA ALA A 90 -5.56 8.45 -11.06
C ALA A 90 -5.08 9.89 -10.96
N GLU A 91 -3.84 10.11 -10.50
CA GLU A 91 -3.26 11.45 -10.52
C GLU A 91 -3.47 11.96 -11.92
N ARG A 92 -4.40 12.91 -12.06
CA ARG A 92 -4.61 13.57 -13.34
C ARG A 92 -3.23 14.06 -13.68
N LEU A 93 -2.69 13.60 -14.82
CA LEU A 93 -1.52 14.21 -15.42
C LEU A 93 -1.86 15.69 -15.58
N THR A 94 -1.60 16.48 -14.55
CA THR A 94 -1.44 17.91 -14.69
C THR A 94 -0.13 18.00 -15.42
N SER A 95 -0.23 18.00 -16.75
CA SER A 95 0.77 18.55 -17.63
C SER A 95 1.25 19.86 -17.04
N ARG A 96 2.34 19.80 -16.30
CA ARG A 96 3.25 20.91 -16.07
C ARG A 96 4.41 20.65 -17.03
N SER A 97 4.14 20.52 -18.33
CA SER A 97 4.26 21.60 -19.31
C SER A 97 3.78 22.96 -18.83
N SER A 98 4.70 23.71 -18.24
CA SER A 98 4.78 25.18 -18.10
C SER A 98 6.02 25.35 -17.22
N GLU A 99 7.15 25.90 -17.63
CA GLU A 99 7.53 26.76 -18.76
C GLU A 99 9.07 26.65 -18.89
#